data_AF-A0A317DQA9-F1
#
_entry.id   AF-A0A317DQA9-F1
#
_cell.length_a   1.000
_cell.length_b   1.000
_cell.length_c   1.000
_cell.angle_alpha   90.00
_cell.angle_beta   90.00
_cell.angle_gamma   90.00
#
_symmetry.space_group_name_H-M   'P 1'
#
loop_
_entity.id
_entity.type
_entity.pdbx_description
1 polymer ?
#
loop_
_entity_poly.entity_id
_entity_poly.type
_entity_poly.pdbx_seq_one_letter_code
_entity_poly.pdbx_strand_id
1 'polypeptide(L)'
;MTTGNPTGARRTEAGRPTSDAETGVAAGKLRVGGADVELSARLERELTAYNNAATGAEDEADLSVRVTGPDGELVGGLTGWTWGGRAGVNTLWVRADRRHQDWGGRMLRAAEEEARRRGCTEVSLSSFSFQAPDFYRRHGYSDTGIRDGIPGGHVDHHFWKSLVHDPAAAVRLVALVEFGADAVEAGQRYEDTVLALLGRHDGRLERRLRTVDGRSEVHVIRFATRAGYGSFLADPERAAQRAVLGDAAPVTRVLEVRDV
;
A
#
# COMPACT_ATOMS: atom_id res chain seq x y z
N MET A 1 12.10 50.68 -28.70
CA MET A 1 11.19 51.75 -28.25
C MET A 1 11.84 52.45 -27.07
N THR A 2 12.33 53.65 -27.32
CA THR A 2 12.90 54.66 -26.40
C THR A 2 11.77 55.23 -25.51
N THR A 3 11.97 55.61 -24.24
CA THR A 3 12.34 56.95 -23.70
C THR A 3 12.05 56.90 -22.18
N GLY A 4 12.65 57.62 -21.23
CA GLY A 4 13.52 58.80 -21.18
C GLY A 4 13.52 59.31 -19.71
N ASN A 5 14.63 59.93 -19.28
CA ASN A 5 14.86 60.49 -17.93
C ASN A 5 14.10 61.83 -17.73
N PRO A 6 13.99 62.38 -16.51
CA PRO A 6 14.84 63.54 -16.22
C PRO A 6 15.35 63.71 -14.77
N THR A 7 16.43 64.49 -14.71
CA THR A 7 17.25 65.01 -13.60
C THR A 7 16.56 65.95 -12.59
N GLY A 8 17.05 65.95 -11.35
CA GLY A 8 16.97 67.06 -10.38
C GLY A 8 18.08 66.98 -9.33
N ALA A 9 18.86 68.04 -9.17
CA ALA A 9 20.01 68.14 -8.26
C ALA A 9 19.71 69.08 -7.07
N ARG A 10 20.23 68.79 -5.86
CA ARG A 10 20.80 69.77 -4.89
C ARG A 10 21.39 69.14 -3.60
N ARG A 11 22.66 69.47 -3.36
CA ARG A 11 23.40 69.84 -2.12
C ARG A 11 23.37 68.99 -0.82
N THR A 12 24.58 68.47 -0.50
CA THR A 12 25.39 68.52 0.74
C THR A 12 24.75 68.27 2.12
N GLU A 13 25.23 67.21 2.79
CA GLU A 13 25.58 67.26 4.22
C GLU A 13 26.62 66.17 4.56
N ALA A 14 27.67 66.58 5.28
CA ALA A 14 28.70 65.70 5.82
C ALA A 14 28.20 65.09 7.13
N GLY A 15 28.03 63.76 7.17
CA GLY A 15 27.68 62.99 8.36
C GLY A 15 28.75 61.93 8.65
N ARG A 16 29.18 61.86 9.91
CA ARG A 16 30.18 60.96 10.52
C ARG A 16 30.16 59.50 10.02
N PRO A 17 31.29 58.77 10.06
CA PRO A 17 31.27 57.33 9.95
C PRO A 17 30.66 56.77 11.25
N THR A 18 29.41 56.34 11.20
CA THR A 18 28.89 55.39 12.18
C THR A 18 29.53 54.05 11.88
N SER A 19 30.28 53.52 12.84
CA SER A 19 30.82 52.18 12.75
C SER A 19 29.65 51.21 12.73
N ASP A 20 29.31 50.72 11.54
CA ASP A 20 28.55 49.50 11.40
C ASP A 20 29.47 48.37 11.88
N ALA A 21 29.43 48.11 13.18
CA ALA A 21 29.78 46.81 13.72
C ALA A 21 28.70 45.85 13.22
N GLU A 22 28.79 45.49 11.94
CA GLU A 22 28.08 44.37 11.37
C GLU A 22 28.48 43.15 12.18
N THR A 23 27.55 42.70 13.03
CA THR A 23 27.55 41.36 13.61
C THR A 23 27.47 40.37 12.45
N GLY A 24 28.63 40.08 11.88
CA GLY A 24 28.80 39.12 10.80
C GLY A 24 28.44 37.73 11.28
N VAL A 25 27.17 37.37 11.18
CA VAL A 25 26.79 35.97 11.02
C VAL A 25 27.47 35.53 9.74
N ALA A 26 28.54 34.73 9.86
CA ALA A 26 29.28 34.25 8.71
C ALA A 26 28.30 33.62 7.72
N ALA A 27 28.11 34.27 6.58
CA ALA A 27 27.17 33.81 5.57
C ALA A 27 27.59 32.43 5.08
N GLY A 28 26.68 31.45 5.19
CA GLY A 28 26.92 30.11 4.67
C GLY A 28 27.23 30.15 3.17
N LYS A 29 28.15 29.29 2.70
CA LYS A 29 28.45 29.14 1.27
C LYS A 29 27.56 28.05 0.68
N LEU A 30 26.69 28.41 -0.26
CA LEU A 30 25.83 27.47 -0.99
C LEU A 30 26.62 26.79 -2.13
N ARG A 31 26.50 25.47 -2.26
CA ARG A 31 27.10 24.67 -3.34
C ARG A 31 26.10 23.64 -3.83
N VAL A 32 26.14 23.33 -5.12
CA VAL A 32 25.37 22.26 -5.75
C VAL A 32 26.35 21.15 -6.14
N GLY A 33 26.02 19.90 -5.81
CA GLY A 33 26.86 18.73 -6.02
C GLY A 33 26.05 17.49 -6.42
N GLY A 34 26.75 16.36 -6.59
CA GLY A 34 26.15 15.04 -6.86
C GLY A 34 25.84 14.26 -5.58
N ALA A 35 25.92 12.94 -5.64
CA ALA A 35 25.75 12.08 -4.47
C ALA A 35 26.80 12.40 -3.39
N ASP A 36 26.35 12.60 -2.16
CA ASP A 36 27.19 12.90 -1.01
C ASP A 36 26.70 12.07 0.19
N VAL A 37 27.35 10.92 0.39
CA VAL A 37 26.92 9.92 1.39
C VAL A 37 27.08 10.46 2.82
N GLU A 38 28.15 11.21 3.09
CA GLU A 38 28.41 11.77 4.41
C GLU A 38 27.37 12.84 4.76
N LEU A 39 27.10 13.75 3.81
CA LEU A 39 26.07 14.77 3.98
C LEU A 39 24.70 14.13 4.17
N SER A 40 24.31 13.17 3.32
CA SER A 40 23.02 12.47 3.45
C SER A 40 22.87 11.83 4.84
N ALA A 41 23.88 11.10 5.30
CA ALA A 41 23.82 10.47 6.62
C ALA A 41 23.77 11.50 7.77
N ARG A 42 24.43 12.67 7.64
CA ARG A 42 24.32 13.73 8.64
C ARG A 42 22.94 14.37 8.66
N LEU A 43 22.39 14.70 7.49
CA LEU A 43 21.08 15.32 7.38
C LEU A 43 19.97 14.39 7.89
N GLU A 44 20.06 13.10 7.60
CA GLU A 44 19.14 12.09 8.11
C GLU A 44 19.12 12.07 9.64
N ARG A 45 20.29 11.98 10.29
CA ARG A 45 20.37 12.00 11.77
C ARG A 45 19.78 13.27 12.39
N GLU A 46 20.10 14.44 11.83
CA GLU A 46 19.57 15.72 12.34
C GLU A 46 18.07 15.84 12.15
N LEU A 47 17.56 15.40 10.99
CA LEU A 47 16.15 15.46 10.67
C LEU A 47 15.34 14.45 11.50
N THR A 48 15.84 13.24 11.71
CA THR A 48 15.23 12.26 12.63
C THR A 48 15.16 12.83 14.05
N ALA A 49 16.25 13.42 14.57
CA ALA A 49 16.23 14.04 15.91
C ALA A 49 15.20 15.18 16.00
N TYR A 50 15.13 16.04 14.98
CA TYR A 50 14.14 17.11 14.90
C TYR A 50 12.69 16.59 14.84
N ASN A 51 12.43 15.59 13.99
CA ASN A 51 11.10 14.99 13.81
C ASN A 51 10.64 14.26 15.09
N ASN A 52 11.54 13.52 15.73
CA ASN A 52 11.28 12.86 17.00
C ASN A 52 10.90 13.88 18.07
N ALA A 53 11.65 14.99 18.20
CA ALA A 53 11.32 16.05 19.14
C ALA A 53 9.97 16.74 18.82
N ALA A 54 9.64 16.91 17.54
CA ALA A 54 8.40 17.56 17.12
C ALA A 54 7.15 16.68 17.29
N THR A 55 7.29 15.36 17.18
CA THR A 55 6.16 14.42 17.15
C THR A 55 6.04 13.54 18.40
N GLY A 56 7.13 13.39 19.15
CA GLY A 56 7.24 12.40 20.22
C GLY A 56 7.30 10.95 19.74
N ALA A 57 7.42 10.70 18.43
CA ALA A 57 7.51 9.38 17.85
C ALA A 57 8.98 9.05 17.50
N GLU A 58 9.58 8.11 18.21
CA GLU A 58 10.98 7.69 18.06
C GLU A 58 11.11 6.27 17.47
N ASP A 59 10.00 5.73 16.95
CA ASP A 59 9.84 4.36 16.48
C ASP A 59 10.08 4.19 14.97
N GLU A 60 10.82 5.11 14.35
CA GLU A 60 11.18 5.05 12.94
C GLU A 60 11.98 3.77 12.64
N ALA A 61 11.54 2.99 11.65
CA ALA A 61 12.22 1.77 11.24
C ALA A 61 11.95 1.40 9.78
N ASP A 62 12.97 0.89 9.11
CA ASP A 62 12.84 0.30 7.78
C ASP A 62 11.97 -0.96 7.81
N LEU A 63 11.26 -1.19 6.71
CA LEU A 63 10.49 -2.39 6.45
C LEU A 63 10.93 -2.98 5.12
N SER A 64 11.21 -4.29 5.11
CA SER A 64 11.47 -4.99 3.86
C SER A 64 10.86 -6.38 3.84
N VAL A 65 10.41 -6.79 2.65
CA VAL A 65 9.96 -8.15 2.37
C VAL A 65 10.75 -8.64 1.16
N ARG A 66 11.34 -9.84 1.27
CA ARG A 66 12.15 -10.44 0.20
C ARG A 66 11.59 -11.81 -0.15
N VAL A 67 11.49 -12.10 -1.44
CA VAL A 67 11.18 -13.42 -1.97
C VAL A 67 12.37 -13.92 -2.78
N THR A 68 12.95 -15.04 -2.37
CA THR A 68 14.03 -15.73 -3.11
C THR A 68 13.54 -17.04 -3.72
N GLY A 69 14.10 -17.39 -4.88
CA GLY A 69 13.90 -18.68 -5.54
C GLY A 69 14.70 -19.81 -4.87
N PRO A 70 14.52 -21.06 -5.35
CA PRO A 70 15.26 -22.22 -4.85
C PRO A 70 16.78 -22.13 -5.03
N ASP A 71 17.22 -21.36 -6.02
CA ASP A 71 18.61 -21.04 -6.36
C ASP A 71 19.18 -19.84 -5.57
N GLY A 72 18.37 -19.20 -4.73
CA GLY A 72 18.73 -17.98 -4.00
C GLY A 72 18.51 -16.68 -4.79
N GLU A 73 18.06 -16.77 -6.04
CA GLU A 73 17.84 -15.60 -6.89
C GLU A 73 16.65 -14.76 -6.41
N LEU A 74 16.72 -13.45 -6.62
CA LEU A 74 15.63 -12.54 -6.27
C LEU A 74 14.43 -12.76 -7.20
N VAL A 75 13.29 -13.11 -6.62
CA VAL A 75 11.99 -13.23 -7.30
C VAL A 75 11.20 -11.93 -7.20
N GLY A 76 11.29 -11.26 -6.06
CA GLY A 76 10.63 -9.99 -5.81
C GLY A 76 11.00 -9.40 -4.47
N GLY A 77 10.69 -8.13 -4.28
CA GLY A 77 10.91 -7.44 -3.03
C GLY A 77 9.96 -6.27 -2.83
N LEU A 78 9.80 -5.90 -1.56
CA LEU A 78 9.13 -4.69 -1.12
C LEU A 78 10.04 -3.98 -0.11
N THR A 79 10.18 -2.67 -0.24
CA THR A 79 10.79 -1.79 0.78
C THR A 79 9.80 -0.73 1.21
N GLY A 80 9.94 -0.30 2.46
CA GLY A 80 9.02 0.59 3.14
C GLY A 80 9.62 1.14 4.42
N TRP A 81 8.81 1.88 5.16
CA TRP A 81 9.14 2.42 6.47
C TRP A 81 7.94 2.33 7.40
N THR A 82 8.20 2.42 8.71
CA THR A 82 7.19 2.62 9.74
C THR A 82 7.62 3.74 10.68
N TRP A 83 6.69 4.60 11.09
CA TRP A 83 6.93 5.68 12.04
C TRP A 83 5.62 6.24 12.59
N GLY A 84 5.51 6.44 13.90
CA GLY A 84 4.41 7.13 14.55
C GLY A 84 3.03 6.53 14.26
N GLY A 85 2.93 5.20 14.25
CA GLY A 85 1.70 4.49 13.90
C GLY A 85 1.35 4.50 12.40
N ARG A 86 2.28 4.88 11.53
CA ARG A 86 2.10 4.90 10.07
C ARG A 86 3.10 3.99 9.39
N ALA A 87 2.74 3.49 8.22
CA ALA A 87 3.66 2.81 7.33
C ALA A 87 3.62 3.38 5.92
N GLY A 88 4.71 3.23 5.20
CA GLY A 88 4.83 3.58 3.79
C GLY A 88 5.43 2.46 2.97
N VAL A 89 4.97 2.29 1.73
CA VAL A 89 5.66 1.44 0.73
C VAL A 89 6.44 2.35 -0.22
N ASN A 90 7.75 2.17 -0.28
CA ASN A 90 8.63 2.91 -1.18
C ASN A 90 8.73 2.23 -2.54
N THR A 91 8.84 0.90 -2.56
CA THR A 91 9.06 0.15 -3.80
C THR A 91 8.50 -1.25 -3.65
N LEU A 92 7.81 -1.72 -4.69
CA LEU A 92 7.40 -3.12 -4.86
C LEU A 92 7.80 -3.55 -6.26
N TRP A 93 8.54 -4.66 -6.36
CA TRP A 93 8.94 -5.21 -7.63
C TRP A 93 8.82 -6.73 -7.64
N VAL A 94 8.35 -7.26 -8.76
CA VAL A 94 8.31 -8.70 -9.05
C VAL A 94 8.96 -8.93 -10.40
N ARG A 95 9.88 -9.91 -10.43
CA ARG A 95 10.57 -10.35 -11.64
C ARG A 95 9.56 -10.74 -12.71
N ALA A 96 9.84 -10.35 -13.96
CA ALA A 96 8.85 -10.43 -15.05
C ALA A 96 8.30 -11.85 -15.27
N ASP A 97 9.17 -12.86 -15.22
CA ASP A 97 8.86 -14.30 -15.36
C ASP A 97 8.16 -14.92 -14.14
N ARG A 98 7.91 -14.13 -13.08
CA ARG A 98 7.21 -14.53 -11.85
C ARG A 98 5.98 -13.68 -11.58
N ARG A 99 5.62 -12.76 -12.48
CA ARG A 99 4.37 -11.99 -12.38
C ARG A 99 3.17 -12.93 -12.55
N HIS A 100 2.00 -12.46 -12.12
CA HIS A 100 0.73 -13.22 -12.14
C HIS A 100 0.70 -14.47 -11.25
N GLN A 101 1.67 -14.64 -10.34
CA GLN A 101 1.72 -15.71 -9.34
C GLN A 101 1.43 -15.20 -7.91
N ASP A 102 0.71 -14.08 -7.80
CA ASP A 102 0.35 -13.41 -6.54
C ASP A 102 1.53 -12.95 -5.65
N TRP A 103 2.78 -12.97 -6.14
CA TRP A 103 3.93 -12.53 -5.34
C TRP A 103 3.81 -11.09 -4.85
N GLY A 104 3.31 -10.18 -5.68
CA GLY A 104 3.06 -8.80 -5.28
C GLY A 104 2.06 -8.70 -4.13
N GLY A 105 0.94 -9.42 -4.23
CA GLY A 105 -0.09 -9.43 -3.18
C GLY A 105 0.42 -10.05 -1.87
N ARG A 106 1.17 -11.14 -1.96
CA ARG A 106 1.80 -11.79 -0.79
C ARG A 106 2.78 -10.85 -0.07
N MET A 107 3.63 -10.15 -0.81
CA MET A 107 4.58 -9.20 -0.21
C MET A 107 3.87 -8.00 0.42
N LEU A 108 2.84 -7.47 -0.24
CA LEU A 108 2.05 -6.36 0.29
C LEU A 108 1.35 -6.76 1.61
N ARG A 109 0.73 -7.94 1.66
CA ARG A 109 0.10 -8.46 2.90
C ARG A 109 1.12 -8.68 4.01
N ALA A 110 2.28 -9.26 3.71
CA ALA A 110 3.34 -9.44 4.70
C ALA A 110 3.83 -8.09 5.27
N ALA A 111 3.95 -7.06 4.42
CA ALA A 111 4.28 -5.71 4.85
C ALA A 111 3.19 -5.09 5.74
N GLU A 112 1.92 -5.25 5.38
CA GLU A 112 0.78 -4.77 6.18
C GLU A 112 0.67 -5.49 7.54
N GLU A 113 0.94 -6.80 7.59
CA GLU A 113 0.98 -7.57 8.83
C GLU A 113 2.12 -7.11 9.74
N GLU A 114 3.31 -6.88 9.18
CA GLU A 114 4.45 -6.35 9.92
C GLU A 114 4.19 -4.91 10.42
N ALA A 115 3.57 -4.07 9.59
CA ALA A 115 3.14 -2.73 10.00
C ALA A 115 2.16 -2.79 11.18
N ARG A 116 1.15 -3.66 11.13
CA ARG A 116 0.23 -3.88 12.28
C ARG A 116 0.97 -4.34 13.52
N ARG A 117 1.94 -5.25 13.39
CA ARG A 117 2.76 -5.73 14.51
C ARG A 117 3.58 -4.61 15.15
N ARG A 118 4.01 -3.62 14.36
CA ARG A 118 4.69 -2.40 14.82
C ARG A 118 3.74 -1.32 15.35
N GLY A 119 2.44 -1.59 15.43
CA GLY A 119 1.45 -0.63 15.93
C GLY A 119 0.96 0.36 14.87
N CYS A 120 1.27 0.16 13.59
CA CYS A 120 0.76 1.01 12.53
C CYS A 120 -0.75 0.80 12.32
N THR A 121 -1.44 1.91 12.11
CA THR A 121 -2.89 1.98 11.88
C THR A 121 -3.24 2.32 10.44
N GLU A 122 -2.26 2.70 9.63
CA GLU A 122 -2.43 3.04 8.22
C GLU A 122 -1.18 2.78 7.37
N VAL A 123 -1.40 2.59 6.06
CA VAL A 123 -0.35 2.49 5.04
C VAL A 123 -0.60 3.50 3.94
N SER A 124 0.46 4.15 3.47
CA SER A 124 0.43 5.02 2.29
C SER A 124 1.47 4.62 1.26
N LEU A 125 1.20 4.92 -0.01
CA LEU A 125 2.15 4.70 -1.11
C LEU A 125 1.79 5.59 -2.30
N SER A 126 2.68 5.63 -3.29
CA SER A 126 2.32 6.11 -4.62
C SER A 126 2.63 5.08 -5.70
N SER A 127 1.95 5.18 -6.84
CA SER A 127 2.14 4.30 -7.99
C SER A 127 1.85 5.04 -9.27
N PHE A 128 2.79 5.02 -10.21
CA PHE A 128 2.54 5.57 -11.54
C PHE A 128 1.47 4.76 -12.28
N SER A 129 0.76 5.40 -13.21
CA SER A 129 -0.26 4.74 -14.05
C SER A 129 0.23 3.49 -14.80
N PHE A 130 1.53 3.38 -15.11
CA PHE A 130 2.16 2.20 -15.71
C PHE A 130 2.67 1.16 -14.69
N GLN A 131 2.58 1.44 -13.39
CA GLN A 131 2.98 0.56 -12.28
C GLN A 131 1.77 -0.09 -11.58
N ALA A 132 0.72 -0.39 -12.35
CA ALA A 132 -0.47 -1.11 -11.92
C ALA A 132 -1.21 -0.46 -10.72
N PRO A 133 -1.77 0.75 -10.84
CA PRO A 133 -2.56 1.36 -9.77
C PRO A 133 -3.77 0.49 -9.34
N ASP A 134 -4.37 -0.25 -10.29
CA ASP A 134 -5.47 -1.17 -9.99
C ASP A 134 -5.05 -2.35 -9.10
N PHE A 135 -3.76 -2.69 -9.04
CA PHE A 135 -3.27 -3.69 -8.09
C PHE A 135 -3.52 -3.23 -6.65
N TYR A 136 -3.21 -1.97 -6.31
CA TYR A 136 -3.41 -1.45 -4.96
C TYR A 136 -4.90 -1.28 -4.63
N ARG A 137 -5.72 -0.83 -5.59
CA ARG A 137 -7.19 -0.74 -5.42
C ARG A 137 -7.80 -2.09 -5.03
N ARG A 138 -7.41 -3.17 -5.71
CA ARG A 138 -7.86 -4.54 -5.39
C ARG A 138 -7.41 -5.03 -4.01
N HIS A 139 -6.37 -4.43 -3.43
CA HIS A 139 -5.88 -4.72 -2.08
C HIS A 139 -6.44 -3.75 -1.03
N GLY A 140 -7.51 -3.01 -1.35
CA GLY A 140 -8.24 -2.16 -0.41
C GLY A 140 -7.65 -0.78 -0.20
N TYR A 141 -6.73 -0.33 -1.07
CA TYR A 141 -6.22 1.04 -1.04
C TYR A 141 -7.17 2.00 -1.77
N SER A 142 -7.41 3.16 -1.17
CA SER A 142 -8.18 4.26 -1.74
C SER A 142 -7.25 5.30 -2.35
N ASP A 143 -7.60 5.84 -3.52
CA ASP A 143 -6.92 7.00 -4.09
C ASP A 143 -7.13 8.24 -3.20
N THR A 144 -6.05 8.92 -2.84
CA THR A 144 -6.06 10.18 -2.08
C THR A 144 -5.58 11.37 -2.88
N GLY A 145 -4.96 11.13 -4.04
CA GLY A 145 -4.50 12.20 -4.93
C GLY A 145 -3.97 11.65 -6.25
N ILE A 146 -3.95 12.52 -7.26
CA ILE A 146 -3.36 12.24 -8.58
C ILE A 146 -2.47 13.43 -8.93
N ARG A 147 -1.25 13.15 -9.37
CA ARG A 147 -0.31 14.15 -9.88
C ARG A 147 -0.05 13.92 -11.36
N ASP A 148 -0.41 14.92 -12.16
CA ASP A 148 -0.16 14.94 -13.60
C ASP A 148 1.30 15.26 -13.95
N GLY A 149 1.65 15.12 -15.23
CA GLY A 149 2.94 15.55 -15.77
C GLY A 149 4.06 14.51 -15.68
N ILE A 150 3.72 13.23 -15.44
CA ILE A 150 4.71 12.16 -15.51
C ILE A 150 5.05 11.90 -17.00
N PRO A 151 6.34 11.70 -17.34
CA PRO A 151 6.77 11.49 -18.72
C PRO A 151 5.94 10.45 -19.47
N GLY A 152 5.69 10.67 -20.75
CA GLY A 152 4.84 9.78 -21.56
C GLY A 152 3.33 10.00 -21.37
N GLY A 153 2.91 11.10 -20.72
CA GLY A 153 1.50 11.39 -20.46
C GLY A 153 0.92 10.57 -19.30
N HIS A 154 1.79 10.06 -18.44
CA HIS A 154 1.41 9.27 -17.28
C HIS A 154 1.04 10.18 -16.09
N VAL A 155 0.42 9.58 -15.08
CA VAL A 155 0.13 10.21 -13.78
C VAL A 155 0.71 9.39 -12.64
N ASP A 156 0.87 10.01 -11.47
CA ASP A 156 1.23 9.38 -10.19
C ASP A 156 0.01 9.34 -9.27
N HIS A 157 -0.44 8.14 -8.91
CA HIS A 157 -1.56 7.92 -8.00
C HIS A 157 -1.03 7.80 -6.57
N HIS A 158 -1.63 8.55 -5.65
CA HIS A 158 -1.35 8.44 -4.22
C HIS A 158 -2.45 7.63 -3.56
N PHE A 159 -2.05 6.71 -2.70
CA PHE A 159 -2.92 5.72 -2.10
C PHE A 159 -2.81 5.72 -0.58
N TRP A 160 -3.92 5.36 0.07
CA TRP A 160 -4.01 5.17 1.50
C TRP A 160 -4.88 3.96 1.83
N LYS A 161 -4.53 3.23 2.90
CA LYS A 161 -5.33 2.14 3.46
C LYS A 161 -5.29 2.20 4.99
N SER A 162 -6.46 2.09 5.62
CA SER A 162 -6.55 1.83 7.06
C SER A 162 -6.15 0.39 7.37
N LEU A 163 -5.29 0.20 8.37
CA LEU A 163 -4.97 -1.09 8.97
C LEU A 163 -5.82 -1.40 10.21
N VAL A 164 -6.54 -0.41 10.74
CA VAL A 164 -7.42 -0.58 11.90
C VAL A 164 -8.61 -1.46 11.51
N HIS A 165 -8.73 -2.59 12.20
CA HIS A 165 -9.88 -3.46 12.07
C HIS A 165 -11.00 -2.95 13.00
N ASP A 166 -12.05 -2.37 12.45
CA ASP A 166 -13.27 -2.09 13.21
C ASP A 166 -14.11 -3.37 13.31
N PRO A 167 -14.30 -3.96 14.51
CA PRO A 167 -15.15 -5.13 14.69
C PRO A 167 -16.58 -4.92 14.20
N ALA A 168 -17.11 -3.70 14.29
CA ALA A 168 -18.47 -3.36 13.85
C ALA A 168 -18.59 -3.26 12.32
N ALA A 169 -17.50 -2.92 11.62
CA ALA A 169 -17.45 -2.91 10.16
C ALA A 169 -17.25 -4.30 9.55
N ALA A 170 -16.88 -5.30 10.37
CA ALA A 170 -16.61 -6.65 9.91
C ALA A 170 -17.88 -7.35 9.42
N VAL A 171 -17.77 -8.06 8.30
CA VAL A 171 -18.86 -8.86 7.75
C VAL A 171 -18.53 -10.33 7.98
N ARG A 172 -19.42 -11.06 8.65
CA ARG A 172 -19.31 -12.51 8.79
C ARG A 172 -20.36 -13.20 7.93
N LEU A 173 -19.93 -14.22 7.20
CA LEU A 173 -20.74 -14.96 6.26
C LEU A 173 -20.71 -16.44 6.60
N VAL A 174 -21.84 -17.10 6.41
CA VAL A 174 -21.95 -18.56 6.31
C VAL A 174 -22.30 -18.89 4.87
N ALA A 175 -21.39 -19.56 4.16
CA ALA A 175 -21.65 -20.08 2.83
C ALA A 175 -21.99 -21.57 2.91
N LEU A 176 -23.16 -21.94 2.42
CA LEU A 176 -23.58 -23.32 2.19
C LEU A 176 -23.29 -23.64 0.73
N VAL A 177 -22.37 -24.58 0.51
CA VAL A 177 -21.90 -24.98 -0.83
C VAL A 177 -22.41 -26.38 -1.11
N GLU A 178 -23.11 -26.56 -2.23
CA GLU A 178 -23.59 -27.85 -2.70
C GLU A 178 -22.87 -28.22 -4.00
N PHE A 179 -22.27 -29.42 -4.00
CA PHE A 179 -21.60 -29.96 -5.17
C PHE A 179 -22.57 -30.77 -6.02
N GLY A 180 -22.46 -30.65 -7.35
CA GLY A 180 -23.14 -31.56 -8.27
C GLY A 180 -22.70 -33.01 -8.04
N ALA A 181 -23.63 -33.96 -8.17
CA ALA A 181 -23.38 -35.37 -7.84
C ALA A 181 -22.15 -35.95 -8.56
N ASP A 182 -21.93 -35.56 -9.82
CA ASP A 182 -20.81 -36.00 -10.66
C ASP A 182 -19.65 -34.99 -10.72
N ALA A 183 -19.71 -33.93 -9.89
CA ALA A 183 -18.79 -32.80 -9.93
C ALA A 183 -18.14 -32.49 -8.58
N VAL A 184 -18.22 -33.40 -7.60
CA VAL A 184 -17.70 -33.18 -6.23
C VAL A 184 -16.22 -32.76 -6.22
N GLU A 185 -15.34 -33.50 -6.89
CA GLU A 185 -13.91 -33.17 -6.91
C GLU A 185 -13.61 -31.86 -7.65
N ALA A 186 -14.31 -31.59 -8.76
CA ALA A 186 -14.17 -30.35 -9.51
C ALA A 186 -14.63 -29.15 -8.67
N GLY A 187 -15.78 -29.27 -8.00
CA GLY A 187 -16.31 -28.27 -7.09
C GLY A 187 -15.39 -28.00 -5.90
N GLN A 188 -14.80 -29.03 -5.30
CA GLN A 188 -13.84 -28.88 -4.21
C GLN A 188 -12.59 -28.11 -4.63
N ARG A 189 -12.01 -28.43 -5.80
CA ARG A 189 -10.85 -27.68 -6.34
C ARG A 189 -11.19 -26.22 -6.63
N TYR A 190 -12.39 -25.97 -7.13
CA TYR A 190 -12.88 -24.61 -7.32
C TYR A 190 -12.98 -23.86 -5.99
N GLU A 191 -13.56 -24.47 -4.95
CA GLU A 191 -13.64 -23.84 -3.62
C GLU A 191 -12.26 -23.60 -3.01
N ASP A 192 -11.32 -24.54 -3.13
CA ASP A 192 -9.94 -24.35 -2.66
C ASP A 192 -9.29 -23.13 -3.32
N THR A 193 -9.49 -22.97 -4.62
CA THR A 193 -8.96 -21.85 -5.40
C THR A 193 -9.62 -20.53 -5.01
N VAL A 194 -10.95 -20.51 -4.89
CA VAL A 194 -11.71 -19.29 -4.52
C VAL A 194 -11.41 -18.86 -3.09
N LEU A 195 -11.34 -19.81 -2.14
CA LEU A 195 -11.02 -19.52 -0.74
C LEU A 195 -9.58 -19.00 -0.59
N ALA A 196 -8.64 -19.43 -1.43
CA ALA A 196 -7.28 -18.89 -1.44
C ALA A 196 -7.22 -17.40 -1.85
N LEU A 197 -8.24 -16.87 -2.52
CA LEU A 197 -8.33 -15.45 -2.87
C LEU A 197 -8.74 -14.56 -1.70
N LEU A 198 -9.34 -15.11 -0.64
CA LEU A 198 -9.91 -14.33 0.48
C LEU A 198 -8.93 -13.31 1.04
N GLY A 199 -7.68 -13.71 1.26
CA GLY A 199 -6.65 -12.85 1.85
C GLY A 199 -6.35 -11.60 1.03
N ARG A 200 -6.57 -11.61 -0.30
CA ARG A 200 -6.39 -10.42 -1.17
C ARG A 200 -7.39 -9.31 -0.86
N HIS A 201 -8.51 -9.66 -0.23
CA HIS A 201 -9.66 -8.79 -0.01
C HIS A 201 -9.93 -8.58 1.48
N ASP A 202 -8.89 -8.69 2.32
CA ASP A 202 -8.99 -8.66 3.78
C ASP A 202 -10.03 -9.66 4.34
N GLY A 203 -10.20 -10.78 3.62
CA GLY A 203 -11.06 -11.90 3.99
C GLY A 203 -10.25 -13.06 4.58
N ARG A 204 -10.88 -13.83 5.46
CA ARG A 204 -10.32 -15.08 5.99
C ARG A 204 -11.39 -16.14 6.20
N LEU A 205 -10.99 -17.38 6.02
CA LEU A 205 -11.79 -18.55 6.36
C LEU A 205 -11.62 -18.84 7.86
N GLU A 206 -12.68 -18.68 8.63
CA GLU A 206 -12.68 -18.99 10.07
C GLU A 206 -12.95 -20.47 10.32
N ARG A 207 -13.85 -21.08 9.54
CA ARG A 207 -14.13 -22.52 9.59
C ARG A 207 -14.53 -23.07 8.23
N ARG A 208 -14.17 -24.32 7.97
CA ARG A 208 -14.65 -25.11 6.84
C ARG A 208 -15.06 -26.48 7.35
N LEU A 209 -16.31 -26.83 7.07
CA LEU A 209 -16.93 -28.07 7.49
C LEU A 209 -17.48 -28.78 6.24
N ARG A 210 -17.59 -30.11 6.33
CA ARG A 210 -18.13 -30.93 5.26
C ARG A 210 -19.20 -31.86 5.83
N THR A 211 -20.27 -32.09 5.08
CA THR A 211 -21.27 -33.08 5.43
C THR A 211 -20.68 -34.49 5.38
N VAL A 212 -21.28 -35.42 6.13
CA VAL A 212 -20.81 -36.81 6.21
C VAL A 212 -20.81 -37.50 4.84
N ASP A 213 -21.77 -37.15 3.98
CA ASP A 213 -21.86 -37.67 2.61
C ASP A 213 -20.89 -37.00 1.62
N GLY A 214 -20.15 -35.99 2.06
CA GLY A 214 -19.17 -35.26 1.25
C GLY A 214 -19.76 -34.35 0.17
N ARG A 215 -21.08 -34.23 0.07
CA ARG A 215 -21.77 -33.50 -1.02
C ARG A 215 -21.94 -32.01 -0.77
N SER A 216 -21.76 -31.57 0.47
CA SER A 216 -21.87 -30.16 0.83
C SER A 216 -20.75 -29.71 1.75
N GLU A 217 -20.43 -28.42 1.64
CA GLU A 217 -19.54 -27.74 2.57
C GLU A 217 -20.23 -26.55 3.23
N VAL A 218 -19.79 -26.25 4.45
CA VAL A 218 -20.17 -25.04 5.18
C VAL A 218 -18.92 -24.25 5.44
N HIS A 219 -18.87 -23.02 4.95
CA HIS A 219 -17.75 -22.10 5.19
C HIS A 219 -18.21 -20.96 6.10
N VAL A 220 -17.46 -20.73 7.17
CA VAL A 220 -17.59 -19.52 7.99
C VAL A 220 -16.47 -18.58 7.58
N ILE A 221 -16.82 -17.45 6.98
CA ILE A 221 -15.88 -16.50 6.38
C ILE A 221 -16.06 -15.16 7.08
N ARG A 222 -14.95 -14.47 7.34
CA ARG A 222 -14.96 -13.10 7.86
C ARG A 222 -14.20 -12.18 6.92
N PHE A 223 -14.80 -11.05 6.58
CA PHE A 223 -14.15 -9.92 5.93
C PHE A 223 -13.94 -8.80 6.92
N ALA A 224 -12.81 -8.11 6.81
CA ALA A 224 -12.51 -6.95 7.64
C ALA A 224 -13.53 -5.82 7.45
N THR A 225 -14.02 -5.66 6.21
CA THR A 225 -14.98 -4.63 5.82
C THR A 225 -15.98 -5.16 4.79
N ARG A 226 -17.13 -4.48 4.66
CA ARG A 226 -18.09 -4.71 3.57
C ARG A 226 -17.47 -4.50 2.18
N ALA A 227 -16.59 -3.51 2.05
CA ALA A 227 -15.88 -3.24 0.81
C ALA A 227 -14.97 -4.40 0.40
N GLY A 228 -14.26 -5.02 1.36
CA GLY A 228 -13.49 -6.23 1.14
C GLY A 228 -14.35 -7.38 0.61
N TYR A 229 -15.53 -7.60 1.20
CA TYR A 229 -16.47 -8.60 0.68
C TYR A 229 -16.92 -8.29 -0.75
N GLY A 230 -17.27 -7.03 -1.05
CA GLY A 230 -17.65 -6.62 -2.41
C GLY A 230 -16.54 -6.82 -3.43
N SER A 231 -15.30 -6.46 -3.08
CA SER A 231 -14.11 -6.66 -3.92
C SER A 231 -13.84 -8.14 -4.19
N PHE A 232 -14.00 -8.99 -3.19
CA PHE A 232 -13.86 -10.45 -3.34
C PHE A 232 -14.87 -11.02 -4.34
N LEU A 233 -16.13 -10.57 -4.29
CA LEU A 233 -17.15 -11.00 -5.25
C LEU A 233 -16.83 -10.56 -6.68
N ALA A 234 -16.25 -9.36 -6.84
CA ALA A 234 -15.87 -8.77 -8.11
C ALA A 234 -14.48 -9.20 -8.62
N ASP A 235 -13.78 -10.09 -7.91
CA ASP A 235 -12.44 -10.53 -8.32
C ASP A 235 -12.50 -11.23 -9.70
N PRO A 236 -11.74 -10.77 -10.70
CA PRO A 236 -11.78 -11.32 -12.05
C PRO A 236 -11.27 -12.77 -12.11
N GLU A 237 -10.34 -13.17 -11.23
CA GLU A 237 -9.87 -14.55 -11.14
C GLU A 237 -11.00 -15.44 -10.63
N ARG A 238 -11.75 -14.99 -9.62
CA ARG A 238 -12.94 -15.69 -9.13
C ARG A 238 -13.99 -15.85 -10.24
N ALA A 239 -14.26 -14.80 -11.01
CA ALA A 239 -15.20 -14.84 -12.13
C ALA A 239 -14.74 -15.81 -13.23
N ALA A 240 -13.46 -15.78 -13.58
CA ALA A 240 -12.87 -16.67 -14.57
C ALA A 240 -12.94 -18.14 -14.15
N GLN A 241 -12.58 -18.46 -12.90
CA GLN A 241 -12.66 -19.83 -12.35
C GLN A 241 -14.09 -20.38 -12.42
N ARG A 242 -15.09 -19.55 -12.11
CA ARG A 242 -16.50 -19.96 -12.20
C ARG A 242 -16.92 -20.23 -13.64
N ALA A 243 -16.45 -19.43 -14.59
CA ALA A 243 -16.72 -19.64 -16.02
C ALA A 243 -16.11 -20.93 -16.56
N VAL A 244 -14.92 -21.34 -16.08
CA VAL A 244 -14.28 -22.61 -16.47
C VAL A 244 -15.09 -23.82 -16.03
N LEU A 245 -15.70 -23.77 -14.84
CA LEU A 245 -16.50 -24.89 -14.33
C LEU A 245 -17.87 -25.01 -15.01
N GLY A 246 -18.46 -23.91 -15.48
CA GLY A 246 -19.79 -23.92 -16.10
C GLY A 246 -20.84 -24.57 -15.19
N ASP A 247 -21.55 -25.58 -15.71
CA ASP A 247 -22.59 -26.32 -14.97
C ASP A 247 -22.03 -27.18 -13.83
N ALA A 248 -20.73 -27.46 -13.81
CA ALA A 248 -20.07 -28.16 -12.71
C ALA A 248 -19.80 -27.24 -11.49
N ALA A 249 -20.04 -25.93 -11.63
CA ALA A 249 -19.83 -24.97 -10.55
C ALA A 249 -20.76 -25.26 -9.36
N PRO A 250 -20.24 -25.22 -8.12
CA PRO A 250 -21.07 -25.42 -6.94
C PRO A 250 -22.21 -24.40 -6.85
N VAL A 251 -23.33 -24.85 -6.31
CA VAL A 251 -24.45 -23.97 -5.91
C VAL A 251 -24.12 -23.44 -4.53
N THR A 252 -24.02 -22.12 -4.41
CA THR A 252 -23.66 -21.46 -3.15
C THR A 252 -24.82 -20.62 -2.65
N ARG A 253 -25.23 -20.83 -1.40
CA ARG A 253 -26.11 -19.93 -0.66
C ARG A 253 -25.31 -19.23 0.44
N VAL A 254 -25.28 -17.90 0.42
CA VAL A 254 -24.53 -17.09 1.39
C VAL A 254 -25.50 -16.41 2.34
N LEU A 255 -25.23 -16.51 3.63
CA LEU A 255 -25.97 -15.85 4.71
C LEU A 255 -25.01 -14.92 5.46
N GLU A 256 -25.39 -13.66 5.64
CA GLU A 256 -24.68 -12.76 6.54
C GLU A 256 -25.17 -13.00 7.97
N VAL A 257 -24.23 -13.13 8.92
CA VAL A 257 -24.52 -13.56 10.30
C VAL A 257 -23.79 -12.67 11.31
N ARG A 258 -24.28 -12.69 12.55
CA ARG A 258 -23.65 -12.06 13.72
C ARG A 258 -23.58 -13.06 14.88
N ASP A 259 -22.61 -12.87 15.77
CA ASP A 259 -22.57 -13.63 17.02
C ASP A 259 -23.76 -13.21 17.91
N VAL A 260 -24.23 -14.14 18.74
CA VAL A 260 -25.36 -13.95 19.68
C VAL A 260 -24.87 -14.17 21.10
#